data_AF-A0A7S1CZ93-F1
#
_entry.id   AF-A0A7S1CZ93-F1
#
_cell.length_a   1.000
_cell.length_b   1.000
_cell.length_c   1.000
_cell.angle_alpha   90.00
_cell.angle_beta   90.00
_cell.angle_gamma   90.00
#
_symmetry.space_group_name_H-M   'P 1'
#
loop_
_entity.id
_entity.type
_entity.pdbx_description
1 polymer ?
#
loop_
_entity_poly.entity_id
_entity_poly.type
_entity_poly.pdbx_seq_one_letter_code
_entity_poly.pdbx_strand_id
1 'polypeptide(L)'
;YAAVFVANGGGAIYLATDSAIVIDEIFKYWPERVTSHIVLQPEVEAMTRDETAAFDLGVSHHRGNVEALTDALVLSKCTYLLHGFSALSEAAIYLSPHLAERSVNLEYWGDAPTVDDFVNRILPL
;
A
#
# COMPACT_ATOMS: atom_id res chain seq x y z
N TYR A 1 -10.71 -5.15 2.90
CA TYR A 1 -10.52 -3.94 2.07
C TYR A 1 -10.35 -4.27 0.59
N ALA A 2 -9.25 -4.88 0.14
CA ALA A 2 -8.98 -5.15 -1.28
C ALA A 2 -10.13 -5.86 -2.03
N ALA A 3 -10.64 -6.97 -1.49
CA ALA A 3 -11.75 -7.71 -2.12
C ALA A 3 -13.03 -6.86 -2.28
N VAL A 4 -13.30 -5.98 -1.32
CA VAL A 4 -14.49 -5.12 -1.31
C VAL A 4 -14.29 -3.90 -2.22
N PHE A 5 -13.08 -3.36 -2.29
CA PHE A 5 -12.72 -2.32 -3.27
C PHE A 5 -13.00 -2.81 -4.70
N VAL A 6 -12.51 -4.01 -5.05
CA VAL A 6 -12.76 -4.61 -6.37
C VAL A 6 -14.25 -4.89 -6.58
N ALA A 7 -14.95 -5.43 -5.59
CA ALA A 7 -16.38 -5.71 -5.69
C ALA A 7 -17.25 -4.46 -5.92
N ASN A 8 -16.75 -3.27 -5.56
CA ASN A 8 -17.40 -1.97 -5.79
C ASN A 8 -16.87 -1.24 -7.04
N GLY A 9 -16.19 -1.94 -7.96
CA GLY A 9 -15.73 -1.37 -9.24
C GLY A 9 -14.37 -0.68 -9.18
N GLY A 10 -13.58 -0.92 -8.13
CA GLY A 10 -12.22 -0.40 -8.00
C GLY A 10 -11.30 -0.85 -9.13
N GLY A 11 -10.55 0.10 -9.71
CA GLY A 11 -9.74 -0.13 -10.91
C GLY A 11 -8.39 -0.82 -10.65
N ALA A 12 -7.58 -0.27 -9.75
CA ALA A 12 -6.21 -0.75 -9.50
C ALA A 12 -5.85 -0.64 -8.01
N ILE A 13 -5.03 -1.57 -7.54
CA ILE A 13 -4.49 -1.63 -6.17
C ILE A 13 -2.96 -1.51 -6.29
N TYR A 14 -2.42 -0.34 -5.97
CA TYR A 14 -0.97 -0.21 -5.84
C TYR A 14 -0.51 -0.80 -4.52
N LEU A 15 0.40 -1.78 -4.56
CA LEU A 15 0.97 -2.41 -3.36
C LEU A 15 2.41 -1.94 -3.17
N ALA A 16 2.60 -1.02 -2.23
CA ALA A 16 3.90 -0.58 -1.76
C ALA A 16 4.32 -1.44 -0.56
N THR A 17 5.32 -2.30 -0.75
CA THR A 17 5.90 -3.12 0.32
C THR A 17 7.36 -3.43 -0.01
N ASP A 18 8.20 -3.41 1.02
CA ASP A 18 9.58 -3.88 0.95
C ASP A 18 9.69 -5.39 1.21
N SER A 19 8.60 -6.10 1.56
CA SER A 19 8.64 -7.53 1.85
C SER A 19 8.22 -8.38 0.65
N ALA A 20 9.18 -9.11 0.07
CA ALA A 20 8.88 -10.07 -0.99
C ALA A 20 8.00 -11.23 -0.50
N ILE A 21 8.09 -11.59 0.80
CA ILE A 21 7.24 -12.64 1.39
C ILE A 21 5.77 -12.21 1.35
N VAL A 22 5.47 -10.95 1.67
CA VAL A 22 4.09 -10.43 1.64
C VAL A 22 3.52 -10.52 0.22
N ILE A 23 4.32 -10.19 -0.80
CA ILE A 23 3.92 -10.34 -2.21
C ILE A 23 3.64 -11.81 -2.52
N ASP A 24 4.57 -12.71 -2.19
CA ASP A 24 4.43 -14.16 -2.43
C ASP A 24 3.15 -14.71 -1.77
N GLU A 25 2.85 -14.32 -0.53
CA GLU A 25 1.65 -14.75 0.19
C GLU A 25 0.36 -14.22 -0.44
N ILE A 26 0.33 -12.95 -0.86
CA ILE A 26 -0.82 -12.36 -1.53
C ILE A 26 -1.12 -13.13 -2.82
N PHE A 27 -0.13 -13.32 -3.70
CA PHE A 27 -0.35 -14.02 -4.98
C PHE A 27 -0.62 -15.52 -4.80
N LYS A 28 -0.18 -16.13 -3.70
CA LYS A 28 -0.46 -17.53 -3.39
C LYS A 28 -1.88 -17.76 -2.86
N TYR A 29 -2.38 -16.87 -2.00
CA TYR A 29 -3.62 -17.13 -1.24
C TYR A 29 -4.80 -16.25 -1.63
N TRP A 30 -4.58 -15.08 -2.24
CA TRP A 30 -5.69 -14.21 -2.62
C TRP A 30 -6.30 -14.67 -3.94
N PRO A 31 -7.62 -14.50 -4.11
CA PRO A 31 -8.30 -14.92 -5.33
C PRO A 31 -7.85 -14.07 -6.53
N GLU A 32 -7.77 -14.70 -7.71
CA GLU A 32 -7.32 -14.07 -8.97
C GLU A 32 -8.07 -12.77 -9.27
N ARG A 33 -9.38 -12.74 -9.00
CA ARG A 33 -10.24 -11.55 -9.17
C ARG A 33 -9.74 -10.32 -8.40
N VAL A 34 -8.90 -10.48 -7.37
CA VAL A 34 -8.28 -9.38 -6.62
C VAL A 34 -6.85 -9.15 -7.11
N THR A 35 -6.06 -10.22 -7.26
CA THR A 35 -4.64 -10.10 -7.64
C THR A 35 -4.45 -9.56 -9.05
N SER A 36 -5.41 -9.74 -9.96
CA SER A 36 -5.41 -9.12 -11.30
C SER A 36 -5.50 -7.59 -11.29
N HIS A 37 -5.87 -6.98 -10.16
CA HIS A 37 -5.90 -5.53 -9.99
C HIS A 37 -4.63 -4.99 -9.31
N ILE A 38 -3.72 -5.86 -8.85
CA ILE A 38 -2.51 -5.43 -8.14
C ILE A 38 -1.49 -4.88 -9.12
N VAL A 39 -0.96 -3.70 -8.81
CA VAL A 39 0.14 -3.04 -9.49
C VAL A 39 1.30 -2.92 -8.50
N LEU A 40 2.47 -3.37 -8.93
CA LEU A 40 3.73 -3.25 -8.20
C LEU A 40 4.64 -2.25 -8.91
N GLN A 41 5.57 -1.65 -8.16
CA GLN A 41 6.68 -0.95 -8.79
C GLN A 41 7.52 -1.95 -9.62
N PRO A 42 7.91 -1.61 -10.87
CA PRO A 42 8.80 -2.45 -11.64
C PRO A 42 10.23 -2.39 -11.10
N GLU A 43 10.95 -3.52 -11.19
CA GLU A 43 12.40 -3.59 -10.94
C GLU A 43 12.85 -3.16 -9.53
N VAL A 44 12.07 -3.44 -8.50
CA VAL A 44 12.45 -3.12 -7.11
C VAL A 44 13.65 -3.95 -6.67
N GLU A 45 14.72 -3.29 -6.22
CA GLU A 45 15.92 -3.92 -5.69
C GLU A 45 15.93 -3.95 -4.15
N ALA A 46 15.29 -2.99 -3.49
CA ALA A 46 15.24 -2.90 -2.03
C ALA A 46 14.12 -3.77 -1.41
N MET A 47 14.00 -5.03 -1.84
CA MET A 47 13.08 -6.00 -1.25
C MET A 47 13.79 -6.95 -0.28
N THR A 48 13.23 -7.10 0.92
CA THR A 48 13.67 -7.99 1.98
C THR A 48 12.88 -9.29 1.92
N ARG A 49 13.49 -10.39 2.37
CA ARG A 49 12.81 -11.68 2.57
C ARG A 49 12.80 -12.11 4.03
N ASP A 50 13.22 -11.22 4.92
CA ASP A 50 13.36 -11.46 6.34
C ASP A 50 13.16 -10.14 7.09
N GLU A 51 13.47 -10.12 8.38
CA GLU A 51 13.34 -8.93 9.24
C GLU A 51 14.45 -7.89 9.01
N THR A 52 15.36 -8.12 8.04
CA THR A 52 16.38 -7.12 7.67
C THR A 52 15.68 -5.90 7.13
N ALA A 53 16.09 -4.71 7.58
CA ALA A 53 15.54 -3.49 7.03
C ALA A 53 16.02 -3.28 5.58
N ALA A 54 15.15 -2.76 4.71
CA ALA A 54 15.48 -2.58 3.30
C ALA A 54 16.74 -1.73 3.04
N PHE A 55 17.03 -0.78 3.94
CA PHE A 55 18.23 0.07 3.85
C PHE A 55 19.54 -0.66 4.23
N ASP A 56 19.46 -1.85 4.82
CA ASP A 56 20.62 -2.67 5.21
C ASP A 56 20.98 -3.74 4.16
N LEU A 57 20.21 -3.87 3.07
CA LEU A 57 20.41 -4.88 2.02
C LEU A 57 21.68 -4.66 1.16
N GLY A 58 22.46 -3.62 1.41
CA GLY A 58 23.64 -3.27 0.60
C GLY A 58 23.30 -2.75 -0.81
N VAL A 59 22.02 -2.47 -1.07
CA VAL A 59 21.56 -1.79 -2.29
C VAL A 59 22.09 -0.36 -2.30
N SER A 60 22.35 0.19 -3.48
CA SER A 60 22.74 1.60 -3.63
C SER A 60 21.72 2.49 -2.91
N HIS A 61 22.19 3.33 -1.97
CA HIS A 61 21.32 4.29 -1.27
C HIS A 61 20.52 5.16 -2.24
N HIS A 62 21.12 5.54 -3.38
CA HIS A 62 20.41 6.29 -4.41
C HIS A 62 19.25 5.50 -5.02
N ARG A 63 19.42 4.19 -5.22
CA ARG A 63 18.37 3.33 -5.76
C ARG A 63 17.22 3.16 -4.76
N GLY A 64 17.52 2.79 -3.52
CA GLY A 64 16.50 2.65 -2.48
C GLY A 64 15.74 3.96 -2.22
N ASN A 65 16.43 5.09 -2.26
CA ASN A 65 15.77 6.41 -2.15
C ASN A 65 14.85 6.70 -3.33
N VAL A 66 15.25 6.35 -4.56
CA VAL A 66 14.39 6.52 -5.75
C VAL A 66 13.17 5.61 -5.65
N GLU A 67 13.32 4.38 -5.17
CA GLU A 67 12.21 3.44 -4.95
C GLU A 67 11.22 4.00 -3.92
N ALA A 68 11.69 4.40 -2.75
CA ALA A 68 10.85 5.00 -1.72
C ALA A 68 10.16 6.30 -2.20
N LEU A 69 10.86 7.19 -2.90
CA LEU A 69 10.24 8.41 -3.45
C LEU A 69 9.20 8.09 -4.53
N THR A 70 9.42 7.04 -5.32
CA THR A 70 8.45 6.59 -6.34
C THR A 70 7.19 6.08 -5.65
N ASP A 71 7.31 5.23 -4.63
CA ASP A 71 6.18 4.75 -3.85
C ASP A 71 5.41 5.89 -3.20
N ALA A 72 6.09 6.82 -2.52
CA ALA A 72 5.45 7.97 -1.90
C ALA A 72 4.63 8.79 -2.93
N LEU A 73 5.20 9.02 -4.12
CA LEU A 73 4.53 9.74 -5.18
C LEU A 73 3.32 8.95 -5.72
N VAL A 74 3.46 7.65 -5.99
CA VAL A 74 2.35 6.83 -6.53
C VAL A 74 1.22 6.71 -5.51
N LEU A 75 1.54 6.44 -4.24
CA LEU A 75 0.56 6.40 -3.15
C LEU A 75 -0.19 7.74 -3.03
N SER A 76 0.49 8.87 -3.21
CA SER A 76 -0.15 10.20 -3.18
C SER A 76 -1.18 10.41 -4.30
N LYS A 77 -1.13 9.61 -5.38
CA LYS A 77 -2.08 9.67 -6.51
C LYS A 77 -3.24 8.68 -6.37
N CYS A 78 -3.23 7.80 -5.37
CA CYS A 78 -4.33 6.89 -5.12
C CYS A 78 -5.58 7.66 -4.66
N THR A 79 -6.76 7.10 -4.91
CA THR A 79 -8.04 7.67 -4.44
C THR A 79 -8.27 7.39 -2.96
N TYR A 80 -7.76 6.25 -2.49
CA TYR A 80 -7.85 5.76 -1.13
C TYR A 80 -6.51 5.16 -0.71
N LEU A 81 -6.20 5.20 0.59
CA LEU A 81 -4.94 4.67 1.11
C LEU A 81 -5.20 3.69 2.26
N LEU A 82 -4.72 2.46 2.15
CA LEU A 82 -4.67 1.51 3.26
C LEU A 82 -3.23 1.45 3.77
N HIS A 83 -2.99 1.71 5.05
CA HIS A 83 -1.64 1.80 5.59
C HIS A 83 -1.55 1.40 7.07
N GLY A 84 -0.33 1.28 7.59
CA GLY A 84 -0.03 1.20 9.03
C GLY A 84 0.72 2.45 9.53
N PHE A 85 1.47 2.35 10.63
CA PHE A 85 2.42 3.38 11.03
C PHE A 85 3.66 3.34 10.13
N SER A 86 3.58 4.09 9.02
CA SER A 86 4.66 4.21 8.05
C SER A 86 4.92 5.66 7.68
N ALA A 87 6.18 6.08 7.78
CA ALA A 87 6.63 7.38 7.30
C ALA A 87 6.40 7.57 5.79
N LEU A 88 6.38 6.46 5.03
CA LEU A 88 6.10 6.48 3.59
C LEU A 88 4.64 6.84 3.31
N SER A 89 3.72 6.24 4.07
CA SER A 89 2.29 6.55 3.98
C SER A 89 2.00 7.97 4.48
N GLU A 90 2.67 8.43 5.53
CA GLU A 90 2.59 9.80 6.01
C GLU A 90 3.09 10.81 4.95
N ALA A 91 4.22 10.52 4.30
CA ALA A 91 4.73 11.33 3.20
C ALA A 91 3.73 11.43 2.02
N ALA A 92 3.08 10.31 1.67
CA ALA A 92 2.04 10.30 0.64
C ALA A 92 0.84 11.19 1.01
N ILE A 93 0.43 11.18 2.28
CA ILE A 93 -0.62 12.07 2.80
C ILE A 93 -0.19 13.53 2.76
N TYR A 94 1.07 13.85 3.12
CA TYR A 94 1.58 15.22 3.00
C TYR A 94 1.60 15.73 1.56
N LEU A 95 1.94 14.87 0.60
CA LEU A 95 1.88 15.19 -0.83
C LEU A 95 0.45 15.33 -1.35
N SER A 96 -0.52 14.72 -0.68
CA SER A 96 -1.91 14.65 -1.11
C SER A 96 -2.87 14.67 0.10
N PRO A 97 -3.12 15.85 0.70
CA PRO A 97 -3.77 15.96 2.01
C PRO A 97 -5.17 15.36 2.10
N HIS A 98 -5.89 15.25 0.99
CA HIS A 98 -7.22 14.61 0.95
C HIS A 98 -7.18 13.12 1.29
N LEU A 99 -6.01 12.47 1.18
CA LEU A 99 -5.83 11.09 1.63
C LEU A 99 -6.00 10.94 3.15
N ALA A 100 -5.79 11.99 3.95
CA ALA A 100 -5.98 11.92 5.40
C ALA A 100 -7.42 11.56 5.79
N GLU A 101 -8.41 11.98 4.99
CA GLU A 101 -9.83 11.67 5.19
C GLU A 101 -10.26 10.41 4.42
N ARG A 102 -9.41 9.93 3.52
CA ARG A 102 -9.66 8.81 2.61
C ARG A 102 -8.71 7.64 2.84
N SER A 103 -8.16 7.56 4.04
CA SER A 103 -7.27 6.47 4.43
C SER A 103 -7.83 5.63 5.57
N VAL A 104 -7.36 4.39 5.63
CA VAL A 104 -7.58 3.47 6.74
C VAL A 104 -6.22 3.10 7.29
N ASN A 105 -5.96 3.47 8.54
CA ASN A 105 -4.80 3.02 9.28
C ASN A 105 -5.14 1.73 10.06
N LEU A 106 -4.47 0.63 9.70
CA LEU A 106 -4.67 -0.70 10.27
C LEU A 106 -4.10 -0.86 11.70
N GLU A 107 -3.27 0.09 12.15
CA GLU A 107 -2.61 0.02 13.46
C GLU A 107 -3.29 0.86 14.54
N TYR A 108 -4.41 1.55 14.23
CA TYR A 108 -5.23 2.15 15.27
C TYR A 108 -5.97 1.09 16.07
N TRP A 109 -5.48 0.81 17.28
CA TRP A 109 -6.11 -0.12 18.20
C TRP A 109 -7.46 0.43 18.68
N GLY A 110 -8.54 -0.32 18.44
CA GLY A 110 -9.89 -0.04 18.97
C GLY A 110 -10.81 0.80 18.08
N ASP A 111 -10.26 1.65 17.22
CA ASP A 111 -11.02 2.58 16.36
C ASP A 111 -10.69 2.47 14.86
N ALA A 112 -9.93 1.45 14.43
CA ALA A 112 -9.68 1.23 13.02
C ALA A 112 -11.02 1.07 12.26
N PRO A 113 -11.27 1.88 11.20
CA PRO A 113 -12.49 1.79 10.42
C PRO A 113 -12.69 0.36 9.93
N THR A 114 -13.84 -0.25 10.20
CA THR A 114 -14.16 -1.60 9.71
C THR A 114 -14.21 -1.63 8.19
N VAL A 115 -14.30 -2.84 7.61
CA VAL A 115 -14.53 -2.97 6.17
C VAL A 115 -15.86 -2.31 5.76
N ASP A 116 -16.87 -2.36 6.63
CA ASP A 116 -18.16 -1.69 6.39
C ASP A 116 -18.03 -0.17 6.49
N ASP A 117 -17.26 0.35 7.43
CA ASP A 117 -16.94 1.79 7.50
C ASP A 117 -16.23 2.25 6.22
N PHE A 118 -15.28 1.45 5.73
CA PHE A 118 -14.60 1.73 4.48
C PHE A 118 -15.60 1.83 3.33
N VAL A 119 -16.50 0.86 3.16
CA VAL A 119 -17.54 0.90 2.10
C VAL A 119 -18.43 2.12 2.21
N ASN A 120 -18.95 2.39 3.41
CA ASN A 120 -20.04 3.34 3.59
C ASN A 120 -19.57 4.79 3.70
N ARG A 121 -18.33 5.03 4.14
CA ARG A 121 -17.82 6.37 4.46
C ARG A 121 -16.68 6.82 3.56
N ILE A 122 -15.83 5.88 3.15
CA ILE A 122 -14.58 6.19 2.45
C ILE A 122 -14.73 5.90 0.95
N LEU A 123 -15.25 4.74 0.60
CA LEU A 123 -15.44 4.25 -0.76
C LEU A 123 -16.59 4.85 -1.61
N PRO A 124 -17.57 5.65 -1.13
CA PRO A 124 -18.62 6.13 -2.02
C PRO A 124 -18.01 6.87 -3.22
N LEU A 125 -18.19 6.29 -4.40
CA LEU A 125 -17.76 6.83 -5.69
C LEU A 125 -18.68 7.97 -6.14
#